data_AF-A0A7Y2YRV3-F1
#
_entry.id   AF-A0A7Y2YRV3-F1
#
_cell.length_a   1.000
_cell.length_b   1.000
_cell.length_c   1.000
_cell.angle_alpha   90.00
_cell.angle_beta   90.00
_cell.angle_gamma   90.00
#
_symmetry.space_group_name_H-M   'P 1'
#
loop_
_entity.id
_entity.type
_entity.pdbx_description
1 polymer ?
#
loop_
_entity_poly.entity_id
_entity_poly.type
_entity_poly.pdbx_seq_one_letter_code
_entity_poly.pdbx_strand_id
1 'polypeptide(L)'
;MPVSDDSASGTELTYGQQRRKDVLHGAFAGVLAGMAVMILFLAFDMLWFKPLSTPDFLSSALLGGGDSGAESDRVLRTARIAMFTTFHLLIFTLIGIALASFLRFTQLPKSLLVGGLYGLIACTAIFTAILQVTGAQMSEEWGWPALLAGNFLAGIVMVVFLRRAERVDPSN
;
A
#
# COMPACT_ATOMS: atom_id res chain seq x y z
N MET A 1 6.44 50.54 -17.06
CA MET A 1 5.58 49.45 -17.56
C MET A 1 5.84 48.24 -16.67
N PRO A 2 4.85 47.74 -15.88
CA PRO A 2 5.04 46.53 -15.10
C PRO A 2 4.66 45.32 -15.98
N VAL A 3 5.64 44.48 -16.29
CA VAL A 3 5.45 43.16 -16.91
C VAL A 3 6.16 42.18 -15.99
N SER A 4 5.46 41.59 -15.02
CA SER A 4 6.07 40.53 -14.18
C SER A 4 5.15 39.67 -13.30
N ASP A 5 3.83 39.89 -13.21
CA ASP A 5 2.99 39.07 -12.29
C ASP A 5 2.26 37.87 -12.94
N ASP A 6 1.92 37.94 -14.23
CA ASP A 6 1.11 36.88 -14.85
C ASP A 6 1.87 35.56 -15.10
N SER A 7 3.16 35.61 -15.38
CA SER A 7 3.97 34.40 -15.67
C SER A 7 4.30 33.57 -14.42
N ALA A 8 4.49 34.25 -13.28
CA ALA A 8 4.71 33.59 -11.99
C ALA A 8 3.43 32.88 -11.53
N SER A 9 2.26 33.52 -11.67
CA SER A 9 0.97 32.92 -11.31
C SER A 9 0.64 31.67 -12.13
N GLY A 10 0.91 31.68 -13.45
CA GLY A 10 0.65 30.53 -14.33
C GLY A 10 1.53 29.32 -14.04
N THR A 11 2.78 29.53 -13.61
CA THR A 11 3.73 28.46 -13.28
C THR A 11 3.35 27.76 -11.97
N GLU A 12 2.99 28.53 -10.94
CA GLU A 12 2.55 28.00 -9.64
C GLU A 12 1.23 27.19 -9.75
N LEU A 13 0.27 27.68 -10.53
CA LEU A 13 -1.00 26.99 -10.76
C LEU A 13 -0.79 25.64 -11.48
N THR A 14 0.09 25.61 -12.47
CA THR A 14 0.41 24.38 -13.23
C THR A 14 1.09 23.35 -12.33
N TYR A 15 2.08 23.78 -11.55
CA TYR A 15 2.80 22.91 -10.62
C TYR A 15 1.88 22.35 -9.52
N GLY A 16 1.01 23.21 -8.94
CA GLY A 16 0.02 22.81 -7.96
C GLY A 16 -0.99 21.79 -8.51
N GLN A 17 -1.43 21.97 -9.76
CA GLN A 17 -2.33 21.02 -10.42
C GLN A 17 -1.67 19.67 -10.68
N GLN A 18 -0.43 19.65 -11.19
CA GLN A 18 0.31 18.42 -11.46
C GLN A 18 0.58 17.64 -10.17
N ARG A 19 1.00 18.33 -9.10
CA ARG A 19 1.22 17.72 -7.78
C ARG A 19 -0.06 17.11 -7.20
N ARG A 20 -1.22 17.76 -7.38
CA ARG A 20 -2.51 17.19 -6.94
C ARG A 20 -2.88 15.93 -7.72
N LYS A 21 -2.66 15.92 -9.03
CA LYS A 21 -2.90 14.72 -9.88
C LYS A 21 -2.00 13.55 -9.44
N ASP A 22 -0.72 13.80 -9.19
CA ASP A 22 0.22 12.77 -8.72
C ASP A 22 -0.23 12.14 -7.39
N VAL A 23 -0.68 12.97 -6.45
CA VAL A 23 -1.19 12.49 -5.15
C VAL A 23 -2.44 11.62 -5.35
N LEU A 24 -3.38 12.04 -6.20
CA LEU A 24 -4.60 11.27 -6.45
C LEU A 24 -4.28 9.95 -7.16
N HIS A 25 -3.48 9.97 -8.22
CA HIS A 25 -3.08 8.75 -8.93
C HIS A 25 -2.28 7.80 -8.03
N GLY A 26 -1.37 8.33 -7.21
CA GLY A 26 -0.65 7.56 -6.20
C GLY A 26 -1.57 6.95 -5.16
N ALA A 27 -2.56 7.70 -4.67
CA ALA A 27 -3.55 7.20 -3.72
C ALA A 27 -4.36 6.04 -4.30
N PHE A 28 -4.89 6.20 -5.52
CA PHE A 28 -5.63 5.13 -6.21
C PHE A 28 -4.75 3.90 -6.49
N ALA A 29 -3.51 4.11 -6.93
CA ALA A 29 -2.53 3.04 -7.12
C ALA A 29 -2.32 2.24 -5.81
N GLY A 30 -2.20 2.96 -4.70
CA GLY A 30 -2.05 2.39 -3.37
C GLY A 30 -3.25 1.55 -2.95
N VAL A 31 -4.47 2.10 -3.04
CA VAL A 31 -5.71 1.39 -2.69
C VAL A 31 -5.87 0.12 -3.52
N LEU A 32 -5.62 0.18 -4.84
CA LEU A 32 -5.68 -0.98 -5.72
C LEU A 32 -4.65 -2.06 -5.33
N ALA A 33 -3.44 -1.65 -4.98
CA ALA A 33 -2.40 -2.57 -4.53
C ALA A 33 -2.76 -3.23 -3.19
N GLY A 34 -3.28 -2.47 -2.22
CA GLY A 34 -3.75 -3.01 -0.95
C GLY A 34 -4.88 -4.03 -1.13
N MET A 35 -5.85 -3.75 -2.01
CA MET A 35 -6.91 -4.71 -2.35
C MET A 35 -6.35 -5.97 -3.03
N ALA A 36 -5.40 -5.83 -3.96
CA ALA A 36 -4.79 -6.98 -4.63
C ALA A 36 -4.05 -7.89 -3.63
N VAL A 37 -3.31 -7.30 -2.67
CA VAL A 37 -2.64 -8.04 -1.61
C VAL A 37 -3.65 -8.70 -0.67
N MET A 38 -4.71 -7.99 -0.28
CA MET A 38 -5.79 -8.54 0.55
C MET A 38 -6.44 -9.77 -0.11
N ILE A 39 -6.73 -9.70 -1.41
CA ILE A 39 -7.29 -10.82 -2.18
C ILE A 39 -6.30 -11.98 -2.25
N LEU A 40 -5.01 -11.71 -2.48
CA LEU A 40 -3.97 -12.72 -2.53
C LEU A 40 -3.88 -13.51 -1.22
N PHE A 41 -3.81 -12.82 -0.08
CA PHE A 41 -3.75 -13.48 1.22
C PHE A 41 -5.04 -14.18 1.59
N LEU A 42 -6.20 -13.63 1.20
CA LEU A 42 -7.47 -14.33 1.37
C LEU A 42 -7.51 -15.64 0.56
N ALA A 43 -6.98 -15.65 -0.67
CA ALA A 43 -6.87 -16.85 -1.48
C ALA A 43 -5.92 -17.88 -0.84
N PHE A 44 -4.78 -17.45 -0.31
CA PHE A 44 -3.87 -18.33 0.45
C PHE A 44 -4.54 -18.94 1.68
N ASP A 45 -5.24 -18.11 2.47
CA ASP A 45 -5.98 -18.56 3.65
C ASP A 45 -7.05 -19.61 3.30
N MET A 46 -7.76 -19.42 2.17
CA MET A 46 -8.75 -20.38 1.67
C MET A 46 -8.11 -21.69 1.21
N LEU A 47 -6.98 -21.62 0.50
CA LEU A 47 -6.24 -22.81 0.03
C LEU A 47 -5.78 -23.71 1.19
N TRP A 48 -5.59 -23.15 2.38
CA TRP A 48 -5.18 -23.86 3.59
C TRP A 48 -6.32 -24.14 4.58
N PHE A 49 -7.58 -23.97 4.15
CA PHE A 49 -8.78 -24.21 4.97
C PHE A 49 -8.82 -23.40 6.29
N LYS A 50 -8.14 -22.24 6.33
CA LYS A 50 -8.09 -21.34 7.48
C LYS A 50 -8.47 -19.92 7.05
N PRO A 51 -9.75 -19.65 6.70
CA PRO A 51 -10.17 -18.36 6.19
C PRO A 51 -9.91 -17.25 7.21
N LEU A 52 -9.38 -16.12 6.75
CA LEU A 52 -9.05 -14.94 7.56
C LEU A 52 -7.97 -15.16 8.62
N SER A 53 -7.21 -16.25 8.55
CA SER A 53 -6.10 -16.49 9.47
C SER A 53 -5.01 -15.42 9.38
N THR A 54 -4.71 -14.96 8.17
CA THR A 54 -3.70 -13.90 7.95
C THR A 54 -4.15 -12.56 8.55
N PRO A 55 -5.31 -11.97 8.17
CA PRO A 55 -5.73 -10.71 8.75
C PRO A 55 -5.98 -10.80 10.25
N ASP A 56 -6.39 -11.96 10.78
CA ASP A 56 -6.53 -12.15 12.24
C ASP A 56 -5.18 -12.04 12.95
N PHE A 57 -4.18 -12.80 12.49
CA PHE A 57 -2.81 -12.72 13.00
C PHE A 57 -2.25 -11.29 12.94
N LEU A 58 -2.37 -10.63 11.79
CA LEU A 58 -1.86 -9.27 11.60
C LEU A 58 -2.62 -8.24 12.44
N SER A 59 -3.92 -8.42 12.61
CA SER A 59 -4.74 -7.53 13.44
C SER A 59 -4.37 -7.66 14.93
N SER A 60 -4.13 -8.88 15.41
CA SER A 60 -3.67 -9.16 16.77
C SER A 60 -2.25 -8.67 17.00
N ALA A 61 -1.37 -8.82 15.99
CA ALA A 61 -0.01 -8.30 16.04
C ALA A 61 0.04 -6.76 16.11
N LEU A 62 -0.90 -6.05 15.47
CA LEU A 62 -0.93 -4.60 15.43
C LEU A 62 -1.68 -3.97 16.61
N LEU A 63 -2.80 -4.56 17.00
CA LEU A 63 -3.75 -3.96 17.97
C LEU A 63 -3.76 -4.67 19.33
N GLY A 64 -3.02 -5.78 19.46
CA GLY A 64 -3.10 -6.66 20.62
C GLY A 64 -4.39 -7.49 20.65
N GLY A 65 -4.43 -8.48 21.55
CA GLY A 65 -5.66 -9.25 21.83
C GLY A 65 -5.53 -10.77 21.63
N GLY A 66 -4.60 -11.40 22.34
CA GLY A 66 -4.58 -12.86 22.52
C GLY A 66 -5.69 -13.32 23.48
N ASP A 67 -6.33 -14.44 23.12
CA ASP A 67 -7.26 -15.31 23.88
C ASP A 67 -8.29 -14.61 24.79
N SER A 68 -9.46 -14.27 24.24
CA SER A 68 -10.56 -13.64 24.98
C SER A 68 -11.94 -14.25 24.69
N GLY A 69 -12.24 -15.45 25.22
CA GLY A 69 -13.61 -15.96 25.51
C GLY A 69 -14.70 -16.00 24.40
N ALA A 70 -15.19 -17.22 24.09
CA ALA A 70 -15.91 -17.70 22.89
C ALA A 70 -17.04 -16.87 22.17
N GLU A 71 -17.67 -15.86 22.77
CA GLU A 71 -18.75 -15.08 22.09
C GLU A 71 -18.37 -13.60 21.91
N SER A 72 -17.89 -12.93 22.97
CA SER A 72 -17.27 -11.60 22.86
C SER A 72 -16.05 -11.62 21.92
N ASP A 73 -15.36 -12.75 21.83
CA ASP A 73 -14.20 -12.94 20.95
C ASP A 73 -14.54 -12.70 19.47
N ARG A 74 -15.71 -13.14 18.99
CA ARG A 74 -16.05 -13.07 17.56
C ARG A 74 -16.33 -11.66 17.08
N VAL A 75 -17.07 -10.87 17.86
CA VAL A 75 -17.36 -9.46 17.54
C VAL A 75 -16.08 -8.63 17.64
N LEU A 76 -15.31 -8.82 18.71
CA LEU A 76 -14.04 -8.12 18.91
C LEU A 76 -13.02 -8.46 17.83
N ARG A 77 -12.90 -9.74 17.47
CA ARG A 77 -12.06 -10.20 16.35
C ARG A 77 -12.49 -9.56 15.02
N THR A 78 -13.78 -9.54 14.72
CA THR A 78 -14.29 -8.94 13.48
C THR A 78 -13.99 -7.44 13.44
N ALA A 79 -14.20 -6.73 14.55
CA ALA A 79 -13.89 -5.31 14.66
C ALA A 79 -12.38 -5.03 14.51
N ARG A 80 -11.54 -5.87 15.14
CA ARG A 80 -10.08 -5.78 15.05
C ARG A 80 -9.57 -6.01 13.63
N ILE A 81 -10.09 -7.02 12.94
CA ILE A 81 -9.81 -7.29 11.52
C ILE A 81 -10.23 -6.10 10.66
N ALA A 82 -11.43 -5.54 10.85
CA ALA A 82 -11.91 -4.39 10.09
C ALA A 82 -11.04 -3.14 10.30
N MET A 83 -10.64 -2.88 11.55
CA MET A 83 -9.73 -1.79 11.89
C MET A 83 -8.36 -1.99 11.24
N PHE A 84 -7.82 -3.21 11.31
CA PHE A 84 -6.57 -3.58 10.63
C PHE A 84 -6.67 -3.40 9.11
N THR A 85 -7.74 -3.85 8.46
CA THR A 85 -7.94 -3.67 7.01
C THR A 85 -7.97 -2.19 6.64
N THR A 86 -8.57 -1.34 7.49
CA THR A 86 -8.58 0.11 7.29
C THR A 86 -7.15 0.68 7.35
N PHE A 87 -6.38 0.31 8.38
CA PHE A 87 -4.97 0.70 8.49
C PHE A 87 -4.13 0.19 7.32
N HIS A 88 -4.36 -1.04 6.88
CA HIS A 88 -3.69 -1.64 5.74
C HIS A 88 -3.91 -0.80 4.48
N LEU A 89 -5.16 -0.47 4.15
CA LEU A 89 -5.47 0.37 2.99
C LEU A 89 -4.89 1.78 3.12
N LEU A 90 -4.91 2.36 4.33
CA LEU A 90 -4.32 3.68 4.59
C LEU A 90 -2.80 3.67 4.33
N ILE A 91 -2.08 2.70 4.88
CA ILE A 91 -0.63 2.56 4.67
C ILE A 91 -0.32 2.38 3.19
N PHE A 92 -1.06 1.52 2.50
CA PHE A 92 -0.87 1.31 1.05
C PHE A 92 -1.16 2.57 0.23
N THR A 93 -2.15 3.36 0.62
CA THR A 93 -2.43 4.67 0.02
C THR A 93 -1.23 5.60 0.14
N LEU A 94 -0.63 5.69 1.35
CA LEU A 94 0.56 6.51 1.59
C LEU A 94 1.78 6.01 0.78
N ILE A 95 1.97 4.69 0.71
CA ILE A 95 3.04 4.08 -0.10
C ILE A 95 2.83 4.40 -1.59
N GLY A 96 1.60 4.34 -2.10
CA GLY A 96 1.31 4.70 -3.50
C GLY A 96 1.60 6.17 -3.81
N ILE A 97 1.24 7.08 -2.91
CA ILE A 97 1.58 8.52 -3.01
C ILE A 97 3.09 8.72 -3.00
N ALA A 98 3.79 8.00 -2.11
CA ALA A 98 5.25 8.04 -2.02
C ALA A 98 5.90 7.52 -3.30
N LEU A 99 5.40 6.44 -3.90
CA LEU A 99 5.91 5.92 -5.18
C LEU A 99 5.73 6.94 -6.32
N ALA A 100 4.55 7.54 -6.45
CA ALA A 100 4.30 8.55 -7.47
C ALA A 100 5.29 9.72 -7.34
N SER A 101 5.50 10.20 -6.12
CA SER A 101 6.49 11.25 -5.83
C SER A 101 7.93 10.79 -6.10
N PHE A 102 8.28 9.57 -5.70
CA PHE A 102 9.60 8.98 -5.88
C PHE A 102 9.97 8.86 -7.37
N LEU A 103 9.05 8.36 -8.20
CA LEU A 103 9.25 8.25 -9.65
C LEU A 103 9.43 9.62 -10.31
N ARG A 104 8.71 10.65 -9.84
CA ARG A 104 8.90 12.03 -10.30
C ARG A 104 10.29 12.58 -9.97
N PHE A 105 10.76 12.40 -8.74
CA PHE A 105 12.05 12.93 -8.29
C PHE A 105 13.25 12.19 -8.89
N THR A 106 13.16 10.88 -9.03
CA THR A 106 14.26 10.04 -9.53
C THR A 106 14.27 9.90 -11.04
N GLN A 107 13.19 10.31 -11.72
CA GLN A 107 12.97 10.14 -13.16
C GLN A 107 13.15 8.68 -13.62
N LEU A 108 12.97 7.72 -12.71
CA LEU A 108 13.09 6.31 -13.04
C LEU A 108 11.97 5.90 -14.00
N PRO A 109 12.26 4.97 -14.93
CA PRO A 109 11.24 4.46 -15.81
C PRO A 109 10.17 3.77 -14.97
N LYS A 110 8.90 3.98 -15.33
CA LYS A 110 7.76 3.27 -14.72
C LYS A 110 7.75 1.81 -15.17
N SER A 111 8.80 1.02 -14.95
CA SER A 111 8.93 -0.37 -15.39
C SER A 111 8.37 -1.34 -14.34
N LEU A 112 8.07 -2.59 -14.74
CA LEU A 112 7.55 -3.59 -13.78
C LEU A 112 8.58 -3.92 -12.71
N LEU A 113 9.86 -3.95 -13.09
CA LEU A 113 10.96 -4.20 -12.19
C LEU A 113 11.09 -3.09 -11.14
N VAL A 114 11.03 -1.81 -11.55
CA VAL A 114 11.11 -0.68 -10.60
C VAL A 114 9.96 -0.71 -9.61
N GLY A 115 8.72 -0.92 -10.09
CA GLY A 115 7.56 -1.05 -9.21
C GLY A 115 7.69 -2.23 -8.26
N GLY A 116 8.01 -3.42 -8.78
CA GLY A 116 8.17 -4.64 -7.99
C GLY A 116 9.25 -4.52 -6.93
N LEU A 117 10.44 -3.99 -7.27
CA LEU A 117 11.51 -3.74 -6.31
C LEU A 117 11.13 -2.70 -5.27
N TYR A 118 10.45 -1.63 -5.68
CA TYR A 118 9.94 -0.64 -4.73
C TYR A 118 8.98 -1.28 -3.73
N GLY A 119 7.99 -2.06 -4.19
CA GLY A 119 7.06 -2.76 -3.31
C GLY A 119 7.79 -3.75 -2.40
N LEU A 120 8.71 -4.54 -2.95
CA LEU A 120 9.51 -5.50 -2.19
C LEU A 120 10.33 -4.83 -1.09
N ILE A 121 10.94 -3.68 -1.35
CA ILE A 121 11.79 -2.99 -0.37
C ILE A 121 10.92 -2.19 0.61
N ALA A 122 10.06 -1.30 0.11
CA ALA A 122 9.28 -0.38 0.94
C ALA A 122 8.25 -1.11 1.80
N CYS A 123 7.44 -2.00 1.22
CA CYS A 123 6.43 -2.72 1.98
C CYS A 123 7.05 -3.70 2.97
N THR A 124 8.15 -4.39 2.61
CA THR A 124 8.83 -5.29 3.54
C THR A 124 9.47 -4.51 4.69
N ALA A 125 10.11 -3.37 4.42
CA ALA A 125 10.70 -2.53 5.46
C ALA A 125 9.65 -1.97 6.43
N ILE A 126 8.51 -1.50 5.91
CA ILE A 126 7.39 -1.04 6.75
C ILE A 126 6.83 -2.19 7.58
N PHE A 127 6.61 -3.34 6.96
CA PHE A 127 6.08 -4.52 7.64
C PHE A 127 7.01 -5.00 8.77
N THR A 128 8.31 -5.13 8.50
CA THR A 128 9.28 -5.55 9.51
C THR A 128 9.41 -4.49 10.61
N ALA A 129 9.38 -3.19 10.27
CA ALA A 129 9.36 -2.13 11.27
C ALA A 129 8.13 -2.23 12.20
N ILE A 130 6.94 -2.53 11.65
CA ILE A 130 5.74 -2.76 12.46
C ILE A 130 5.94 -3.96 13.39
N LEU A 131 6.44 -5.09 12.89
CA LEU A 131 6.69 -6.27 13.75
C LEU A 131 7.71 -5.96 14.86
N GLN A 132 8.76 -5.19 14.57
CA GLN A 132 9.74 -4.80 15.57
C GLN A 132 9.13 -3.89 16.65
N VAL A 133 8.28 -2.94 16.27
CA VAL A 133 7.61 -2.02 17.21
C VAL A 133 6.58 -2.75 18.06
N THR A 134 5.86 -3.72 17.49
CA THR A 134 4.82 -4.45 18.23
C THR A 134 5.35 -5.67 18.99
N GLY A 135 6.59 -6.10 18.72
CA GLY A 135 7.18 -7.32 19.28
C GLY A 135 6.59 -8.61 18.72
N ALA A 136 5.74 -8.53 17.69
CA ALA A 136 5.11 -9.68 17.07
C ALA A 136 6.13 -10.49 16.26
N GLN A 137 6.00 -11.82 16.30
CA GLN A 137 6.84 -12.73 15.52
C GLN A 137 6.06 -13.29 14.34
N MET A 138 6.69 -13.30 13.18
CA MET A 138 6.11 -13.88 11.98
C MET A 138 6.01 -15.41 12.13
N SER A 139 4.94 -16.01 11.62
CA SER A 139 4.79 -17.47 11.65
C SER A 139 5.88 -18.16 10.83
N GLU A 140 6.55 -19.15 11.44
CA GLU A 140 7.66 -19.88 10.82
C GLU A 140 7.22 -20.72 9.61
N GLU A 141 5.96 -21.14 9.57
CA GLU A 141 5.51 -22.13 8.58
C GLU A 141 5.40 -21.54 7.16
N TRP A 142 5.01 -20.27 6.97
CA TRP A 142 4.72 -19.71 5.63
C TRP A 142 4.98 -18.21 5.43
N GLY A 143 5.37 -17.47 6.49
CA GLY A 143 5.30 -16.01 6.50
C GLY A 143 6.10 -15.32 5.38
N TRP A 144 7.37 -15.67 5.23
CA TRP A 144 8.30 -14.90 4.40
C TRP A 144 8.03 -14.98 2.89
N PRO A 145 7.86 -16.17 2.27
CA PRO A 145 7.61 -16.24 0.83
C PRO A 145 6.32 -15.53 0.41
N ALA A 146 5.24 -15.72 1.18
CA ALA A 146 3.95 -15.08 0.90
C ALA A 146 4.03 -13.55 1.04
N LEU A 147 4.75 -13.05 2.06
CA LEU A 147 5.00 -11.62 2.25
C LEU A 147 5.78 -11.02 1.07
N LEU A 148 6.89 -11.64 0.67
CA LEU A 148 7.70 -11.15 -0.45
C LEU A 148 6.90 -11.15 -1.75
N ALA A 149 6.11 -12.19 -2.01
CA ALA A 149 5.22 -12.27 -3.17
C ALA A 149 4.14 -11.16 -3.15
N GLY A 150 3.48 -10.95 -2.00
CA GLY A 150 2.49 -9.89 -1.83
C GLY A 150 3.08 -8.50 -2.01
N ASN A 151 4.26 -8.25 -1.44
CA ASN A 151 4.94 -6.96 -1.55
C ASN A 151 5.43 -6.67 -2.97
N PHE A 152 5.92 -7.69 -3.68
CA PHE A 152 6.28 -7.57 -5.08
C PHE A 152 5.06 -7.31 -5.97
N LEU A 153 3.96 -8.04 -5.74
CA LEU A 153 2.68 -7.84 -6.44
C LEU A 153 2.14 -6.43 -6.22
N ALA A 154 2.18 -5.93 -4.98
CA ALA A 154 1.79 -4.57 -4.66
C ALA A 154 2.51 -3.54 -5.52
N GLY A 155 3.84 -3.66 -5.58
CA GLY A 155 4.69 -2.81 -6.39
C GLY A 155 4.32 -2.84 -7.88
N ILE A 156 4.07 -4.04 -8.42
CA ILE A 156 3.60 -4.24 -9.80
C ILE A 156 2.26 -3.51 -10.03
N VAL A 157 1.28 -3.73 -9.17
CA VAL A 157 -0.07 -3.14 -9.31
C VAL A 157 0.03 -1.61 -9.32
N MET A 158 0.79 -1.04 -8.39
CA MET A 158 0.94 0.42 -8.32
C MET A 158 1.55 0.99 -9.61
N VAL A 159 2.67 0.43 -10.08
CA VAL A 159 3.35 0.96 -11.27
C VAL A 159 2.57 0.71 -12.56
N VAL A 160 1.78 -0.36 -12.64
CA VAL A 160 0.89 -0.64 -13.78
C VAL A 160 -0.22 0.40 -13.83
N PHE A 161 -0.83 0.72 -12.69
CA PHE A 161 -1.84 1.76 -12.62
C PHE A 161 -1.27 3.13 -13.00
N LEU A 162 -0.14 3.53 -12.43
CA LEU A 162 0.48 4.83 -12.73
C LEU A 162 0.84 4.96 -14.21
N ARG A 163 1.38 3.90 -14.83
CA ARG A 163 1.60 3.85 -16.29
C ARG A 163 0.31 4.01 -17.09
N ARG A 164 -0.79 3.41 -16.63
CA ARG A 164 -2.08 3.49 -17.32
C ARG A 164 -2.67 4.88 -17.20
N ALA A 165 -2.59 5.51 -16.03
CA ALA A 165 -3.08 6.87 -15.80
C ALA A 165 -2.36 7.89 -16.69
N GLU A 166 -1.04 7.79 -16.80
CA GLU A 166 -0.23 8.65 -17.68
C GLU A 166 -0.56 8.50 -19.17
N ARG A 167 -0.88 7.30 -19.63
CA ARG A 167 -1.28 7.08 -21.03
C ARG A 167 -2.64 7.68 -21.37
N VAL A 168 -3.52 7.82 -20.38
CA VAL A 168 -4.87 8.37 -20.56
C VAL A 168 -4.85 9.91 -20.50
N ASP A 169 -3.96 10.50 -19.71
CA ASP A 169 -3.78 11.95 -19.60
C ASP A 169 -2.31 12.33 -19.92
N PRO A 170 -1.95 12.45 -21.22
CA PRO A 170 -0.57 12.65 -21.67
C PRO A 170 -0.06 14.09 -21.50
N SER A 171 -0.77 14.99 -20.82
CA SER A 171 -0.29 16.34 -20.51
C SER A 171 0.83 16.35 -19.44
N ASN A 172 1.57 15.24 -19.31
CA ASN A 172 2.50 14.92 -18.23
C ASN A 172 3.96 15.10 -18.68
#